data_AF-A0A2N1RLZ8-F1
#
_entry.id   AF-A0A2N1RLZ8-F1
#
_cell.length_a   1.000
_cell.length_b   1.000
_cell.length_c   1.000
_cell.angle_alpha   90.00
_cell.angle_beta   90.00
_cell.angle_gamma   90.00
#
_symmetry.space_group_name_H-M   'P 1'
#
loop_
_entity.id
_entity.type
_entity.pdbx_description
1 polymer ?
#
loop_
_entity_poly.entity_id
_entity_poly.type
_entity_poly.pdbx_seq_one_letter_code
_entity_poly.pdbx_strand_id
1 'polypeptide(L)'
;MVRDNVTGLIWTRCSLTDGDKPIYDFNCKGPRKKYYWTEALQACEKLDHEGRTDWRLPNIKELQSIIHYHHYSVGYDKPGQVIDSVFPGTVSVADATEISACRQKQIETIADYYPNSYPCTYANIHYWSSTVHKNDSRLAWFVDFYTGNTAFGWSTGLALWGPREKYVRCVAGP
;
A
#
# COMPACT_ATOMS: atom_id res chain seq x y z
N MET A 1 3.52 -11.37 12.94
CA MET A 1 2.21 -11.48 12.23
C MET A 1 1.10 -10.76 13.01
N VAL A 2 -0.06 -10.52 12.38
CA VAL A 2 -1.26 -9.92 13.00
C VAL A 2 -2.46 -10.81 12.71
N ARG A 3 -3.28 -11.12 13.73
CA ARG A 3 -4.51 -11.89 13.56
C ARG A 3 -5.72 -10.96 13.56
N ASP A 4 -6.54 -11.05 12.52
CA ASP A 4 -7.86 -10.43 12.48
C ASP A 4 -8.89 -11.42 13.03
N ASN A 5 -9.48 -11.10 14.18
CA ASN A 5 -10.46 -11.95 14.83
C ASN A 5 -11.86 -11.87 14.20
N VAL A 6 -12.13 -10.87 13.34
CA VAL A 6 -13.40 -10.72 12.66
C VAL A 6 -13.45 -11.61 11.42
N THR A 7 -12.40 -11.55 10.60
CA THR A 7 -12.34 -12.32 9.34
C THR A 7 -11.67 -13.69 9.50
N GLY A 8 -10.90 -13.89 10.57
CA GLY A 8 -10.06 -15.07 10.74
C GLY A 8 -8.75 -15.02 9.94
N LEU A 9 -8.52 -13.94 9.19
CA LEU A 9 -7.31 -13.72 8.40
C LEU A 9 -6.10 -13.47 9.30
N ILE A 10 -4.94 -13.87 8.80
CA ILE A 10 -3.64 -13.58 9.40
C ILE A 10 -2.84 -12.75 8.41
N TRP A 11 -2.29 -11.65 8.87
CA TRP A 11 -1.56 -10.69 8.06
C TRP A 11 -0.08 -10.71 8.42
N THR A 12 0.78 -10.48 7.42
CA THR A 12 2.15 -10.03 7.73
C THR A 12 2.04 -8.72 8.51
N ARG A 13 2.86 -8.53 9.56
CA ARG A 13 2.79 -7.29 10.37
C ARG A 13 3.42 -6.11 9.64
N CYS A 14 4.46 -6.36 8.87
CA CYS A 14 5.18 -5.36 8.09
C CYS A 14 5.04 -5.59 6.59
N SER A 15 5.38 -4.56 5.82
CA SER A 15 5.51 -4.63 4.36
C SER A 15 6.71 -5.49 3.98
N LEU A 16 6.69 -6.00 2.75
CA LEU A 16 7.81 -6.78 2.21
C LEU A 16 9.04 -5.90 1.87
N THR A 17 10.21 -6.52 1.99
CA THR A 17 11.54 -5.96 1.70
C THR A 17 12.10 -6.55 0.40
N ASP A 18 13.28 -6.12 -0.03
CA ASP A 18 13.91 -6.64 -1.25
C ASP A 18 14.14 -8.16 -1.28
N GLY A 19 14.23 -8.78 -0.10
CA GLY A 19 14.35 -10.23 0.05
C GLY A 19 13.03 -10.99 0.02
N ASP A 20 11.93 -10.37 -0.42
CA ASP A 20 10.57 -10.93 -0.46
C ASP A 20 10.09 -11.45 0.90
N LYS A 21 10.56 -10.81 1.97
CA LYS A 21 10.20 -11.09 3.36
C LYS A 21 9.68 -9.85 4.05
N PRO A 22 8.72 -9.96 4.99
CA PRO A 22 8.33 -8.85 5.84
C PRO A 22 9.53 -8.31 6.61
N ILE A 23 9.53 -6.98 6.86
CA ILE A 23 10.50 -6.39 7.79
C ILE A 23 10.41 -7.12 9.14
N TYR A 24 11.56 -7.55 9.68
CA TYR A 24 11.63 -8.32 10.92
C TYR A 24 11.52 -7.45 12.19
N ASP A 25 11.70 -6.14 12.07
CA ASP A 25 11.51 -5.19 13.17
C ASP A 25 10.04 -5.11 13.62
N PHE A 26 9.81 -5.11 14.93
CA PHE A 26 8.46 -5.08 15.51
C PHE A 26 7.67 -3.82 15.14
N ASN A 27 8.36 -2.70 14.94
CA ASN A 27 7.79 -1.41 14.53
C ASN A 27 7.92 -1.18 13.02
N CYS A 28 8.26 -2.23 12.26
CA CYS A 28 8.45 -2.19 10.81
C CYS A 28 9.43 -1.09 10.35
N LYS A 29 10.44 -0.78 11.16
CA LYS A 29 11.51 0.14 10.79
C LYS A 29 12.45 -0.56 9.80
N GLY A 30 12.46 -0.10 8.57
CA GLY A 30 13.33 -0.63 7.52
C GLY A 30 12.88 -0.25 6.12
N PRO A 31 13.71 -0.55 5.10
CA PRO A 31 13.35 -0.32 3.71
C PRO A 31 12.19 -1.24 3.32
N ARG A 32 11.28 -0.70 2.49
CA ARG A 32 10.15 -1.44 1.91
C ARG A 32 10.33 -1.47 0.41
N LYS A 33 10.12 -2.64 -0.19
CA LYS A 33 10.18 -2.80 -1.65
C LYS A 33 8.82 -2.50 -2.28
N LYS A 34 8.84 -1.83 -3.43
CA LYS A 34 7.68 -1.73 -4.31
C LYS A 34 7.81 -2.83 -5.38
N TYR A 35 6.67 -3.43 -5.72
CA TYR A 35 6.59 -4.60 -6.58
C TYR A 35 5.74 -4.31 -7.80
N TYR A 36 6.11 -4.86 -8.94
CA TYR A 36 5.15 -5.06 -10.03
C TYR A 36 4.06 -6.03 -9.57
N TRP A 37 2.85 -5.91 -10.13
CA TRP A 37 1.71 -6.68 -9.65
C TRP A 37 1.94 -8.21 -9.73
N THR A 38 2.56 -8.70 -10.80
CA THR A 38 2.92 -10.12 -10.95
C THR A 38 3.99 -10.57 -9.96
N GLU A 39 4.94 -9.71 -9.63
CA GLU A 39 5.95 -9.99 -8.61
C GLU A 39 5.33 -10.02 -7.22
N ALA A 40 4.38 -9.13 -6.94
CA ALA A 40 3.66 -9.07 -5.67
C ALA A 40 2.88 -10.37 -5.39
N LEU A 41 2.21 -10.91 -6.42
CA LEU A 41 1.55 -12.22 -6.34
C LEU A 41 2.56 -13.31 -5.96
N GLN A 42 3.65 -13.41 -6.72
CA GLN A 42 4.67 -14.44 -6.51
C GLN A 42 5.39 -14.30 -5.16
N ALA A 43 5.65 -13.07 -4.72
CA ALA A 43 6.31 -12.80 -3.45
C ALA A 43 5.48 -13.33 -2.27
N CYS A 44 4.16 -13.14 -2.29
CA CYS A 44 3.29 -13.71 -1.27
C CYS A 44 3.14 -15.22 -1.40
N GLU A 45 2.93 -15.76 -2.60
CA GLU A 45 2.76 -17.21 -2.82
C GLU A 45 3.98 -18.05 -2.42
N LYS A 46 5.18 -17.47 -2.54
CA LYS A 46 6.45 -18.13 -2.17
C LYS A 46 6.90 -17.82 -0.74
N LEU A 47 6.15 -17.01 -0.01
CA LEU A 47 6.56 -16.57 1.32
C LEU A 47 6.51 -17.76 2.28
N ASP A 48 7.65 -18.05 2.90
CA ASP A 48 7.73 -18.86 4.12
C ASP A 48 8.05 -17.91 5.29
N HIS A 49 7.07 -17.73 6.16
CA HIS A 49 7.15 -16.79 7.27
C HIS A 49 6.38 -17.29 8.48
N GLU A 50 7.05 -17.29 9.64
CA GLU A 50 6.47 -17.68 10.94
C GLU A 50 5.84 -19.09 10.92
N GLY A 51 6.46 -20.02 10.18
CA GLY A 51 6.00 -21.40 10.05
C GLY A 51 4.77 -21.59 9.14
N ARG A 52 4.45 -20.59 8.32
CA ARG A 52 3.35 -20.64 7.34
C ARG A 52 3.84 -20.43 5.92
N THR A 53 3.21 -21.15 5.00
CA THR A 53 3.47 -21.11 3.55
C THR A 53 2.20 -20.87 2.73
N ASP A 54 1.05 -20.66 3.38
CA ASP A 54 -0.25 -20.40 2.75
C ASP A 54 -0.52 -18.90 2.55
N TRP A 55 0.55 -18.12 2.39
CA TRP A 55 0.46 -16.69 2.16
C TRP A 55 0.02 -16.38 0.72
N ARG A 56 -0.82 -15.36 0.58
CA ARG A 56 -1.31 -14.86 -0.71
C ARG A 56 -1.40 -13.34 -0.68
N LEU A 57 -1.43 -12.76 -1.88
CA LEU A 57 -1.75 -11.34 -2.01
C LEU A 57 -3.24 -11.13 -1.67
N PRO A 58 -3.58 -10.20 -0.76
CA PRO A 58 -4.95 -9.97 -0.34
C PRO A 58 -5.80 -9.44 -1.49
N ASN A 59 -7.08 -9.79 -1.51
CA ASN A 59 -8.05 -9.18 -2.43
C ASN A 59 -8.40 -7.75 -1.97
N ILE A 60 -9.10 -6.99 -2.81
CA ILE A 60 -9.38 -5.58 -2.53
C ILE A 60 -10.25 -5.39 -1.28
N LYS A 61 -11.20 -6.28 -1.02
CA LYS A 61 -12.09 -6.20 0.16
C LYS A 61 -11.33 -6.48 1.45
N GLU A 62 -10.38 -7.42 1.42
CA GLU A 62 -9.50 -7.72 2.54
C GLU A 62 -8.61 -6.52 2.87
N LEU A 63 -7.99 -5.89 1.87
CA LEU A 63 -7.21 -4.66 2.12
C LEU A 63 -8.09 -3.52 2.66
N GLN A 64 -9.31 -3.35 2.15
CA GLN A 64 -10.25 -2.37 2.67
C GLN A 64 -10.64 -2.65 4.13
N SER A 65 -10.69 -3.92 4.55
CA SER A 65 -11.06 -4.29 5.92
C SER A 65 -10.06 -3.81 6.98
N ILE A 66 -8.81 -3.55 6.58
CA ILE A 66 -7.75 -3.04 7.48
C ILE A 66 -7.57 -1.51 7.37
N ILE A 67 -8.40 -0.83 6.57
CA ILE A 67 -8.45 0.63 6.53
C ILE A 67 -9.18 1.15 7.76
N HIS A 68 -8.63 2.19 8.35
CA HIS A 68 -9.20 2.84 9.51
C HIS A 68 -9.33 4.34 9.25
N TYR A 69 -10.54 4.76 8.87
CA TYR A 69 -10.85 6.16 8.55
C TYR A 69 -10.89 7.02 9.82
N HIS A 70 -9.94 7.94 9.94
CA HIS A 70 -9.95 8.98 10.95
C HIS A 70 -10.71 10.20 10.43
N HIS A 71 -11.70 10.68 11.21
CA HIS A 71 -12.60 11.79 10.84
C HIS A 71 -11.93 13.17 10.73
N TYR A 72 -10.70 13.32 11.19
CA TYR A 72 -9.95 14.57 11.16
C TYR A 72 -8.63 14.36 10.44
N SER A 73 -8.38 15.24 9.46
CA SER A 73 -7.13 15.47 8.73
C SER A 73 -5.96 14.59 9.14
N VAL A 74 -5.44 13.81 8.18
CA VAL A 74 -4.08 13.24 8.27
C VAL A 74 -3.12 14.35 8.70
N GLY A 75 -2.54 14.16 9.88
CA GLY A 75 -1.58 15.06 10.51
C GLY A 75 -0.45 14.21 11.11
N TYR A 76 0.56 14.84 11.72
CA TYR A 76 1.73 14.10 12.23
C TYR A 76 1.37 12.95 13.20
N ASP A 77 0.30 13.11 13.99
CA ASP A 77 -0.16 12.10 14.96
C ASP A 77 -0.84 10.89 14.31
N LYS A 78 -1.26 11.02 13.05
CA LYS A 78 -1.98 9.99 12.28
C LYS A 78 -1.48 9.99 10.84
N PRO A 79 -0.34 9.31 10.58
CA PRO A 79 0.33 9.41 9.30
C PRO A 79 -0.44 8.74 8.15
N GLY A 80 -1.48 7.94 8.42
CA GLY A 80 -2.33 7.33 7.40
C GLY A 80 -3.65 6.79 7.95
N GLN A 81 -4.45 6.20 7.06
CA GLN A 81 -5.75 5.56 7.34
C GLN A 81 -5.58 4.07 7.66
N VAL A 82 -4.69 3.76 8.59
CA VAL A 82 -4.39 2.39 9.06
C VAL A 82 -4.03 2.45 10.53
N ILE A 83 -4.39 1.42 11.29
CA ILE A 83 -4.11 1.36 12.73
C ILE A 83 -2.61 1.15 12.95
N ASP A 84 -1.86 2.20 13.24
CA ASP A 84 -0.39 2.18 13.36
C ASP A 84 0.11 1.20 14.44
N SER A 85 -0.60 1.03 15.56
CA SER A 85 -0.22 0.05 16.59
C SER A 85 -0.27 -1.41 16.09
N VAL A 86 -1.12 -1.68 15.10
CA VAL A 86 -1.31 -3.01 14.50
C VAL A 86 -0.41 -3.18 13.27
N PHE A 87 -0.30 -2.16 12.43
CA PHE A 87 0.47 -2.15 11.20
C PHE A 87 1.47 -0.98 11.18
N PRO A 88 2.47 -0.99 12.07
CA PRO A 88 3.37 0.15 12.21
C PRO A 88 4.21 0.34 10.96
N GLY A 89 4.66 1.56 10.70
CA GLY A 89 5.51 1.87 9.54
C GLY A 89 4.84 1.62 8.19
N THR A 90 3.53 1.36 8.15
CA THR A 90 2.76 1.27 6.90
C THR A 90 2.74 2.63 6.22
N VAL A 91 2.56 3.71 6.98
CA VAL A 91 2.85 5.07 6.55
C VAL A 91 3.73 5.69 7.63
N SER A 92 4.95 6.06 7.29
CA SER A 92 5.85 6.72 8.24
C SER A 92 5.50 8.20 8.36
N VAL A 93 5.91 8.83 9.47
CA VAL A 93 5.79 10.29 9.65
C VAL A 93 6.53 11.04 8.54
N ALA A 94 7.68 10.53 8.10
CA ALA A 94 8.43 11.09 6.98
C ALA A 94 7.60 11.03 5.67
N ASP A 95 7.02 9.87 5.36
CA ASP A 95 6.12 9.72 4.19
C ASP A 95 4.99 10.77 4.27
N ALA A 96 4.27 10.82 5.40
CA ALA A 96 3.13 11.73 5.57
C ALA A 96 3.52 13.21 5.43
N THR A 97 4.70 13.58 5.92
CA THR A 97 5.25 14.94 5.80
C THR A 97 5.54 15.31 4.36
N GLU A 98 6.22 14.43 3.62
CA GLU A 98 6.53 14.63 2.21
C GLU A 98 5.27 14.74 1.36
N ILE A 99 4.28 13.88 1.62
CA ILE A 99 3.00 13.86 0.94
C ILE A 99 2.24 15.17 1.15
N SER A 100 2.15 15.61 2.41
CA SER A 100 1.46 16.85 2.78
C SER A 100 2.14 18.07 2.15
N ALA A 101 3.47 18.13 2.20
CA ALA A 101 4.25 19.21 1.60
C ALA A 101 4.07 19.27 0.07
N CYS A 102 3.99 18.11 -0.61
CA CYS A 102 3.74 18.08 -2.05
C CYS A 102 2.35 18.62 -2.40
N ARG A 103 1.31 18.19 -1.68
CA ARG A 103 -0.07 18.66 -1.92
C ARG A 103 -0.23 20.15 -1.64
N GLN A 104 0.43 20.65 -0.59
CA GLN A 104 0.39 22.08 -0.27
C GLN A 104 0.99 22.92 -1.40
N LYS A 105 2.15 22.51 -1.95
CA LYS A 105 2.77 23.17 -3.11
C LYS A 105 1.86 23.18 -4.34
N GLN A 106 1.11 22.10 -4.59
CA GLN A 106 0.17 22.04 -5.72
C GLN A 106 -0.97 23.07 -5.57
N ILE A 107 -1.47 23.30 -4.35
CA ILE A 107 -2.52 24.30 -4.07
C ILE A 107 -1.99 25.72 -4.25
N GLU A 108 -0.72 25.97 -3.91
CA GLU A 108 -0.07 27.29 -3.98
C GLU A 108 0.32 27.71 -5.40
N THR A 109 0.57 26.76 -6.31
CA THR A 109 0.71 27.03 -7.75
C THR A 109 -0.64 27.41 -8.35
N ILE A 110 -0.76 28.67 -8.79
CA ILE A 110 -1.95 29.28 -9.41
C ILE A 110 -2.54 28.38 -10.51
N ALA A 111 -3.86 28.19 -10.47
CA ALA A 111 -4.67 27.32 -11.34
C ALA A 111 -4.65 27.66 -12.85
N ASP A 112 -3.97 28.74 -13.27
CA ASP A 112 -4.08 29.32 -14.62
C ASP A 112 -2.94 28.93 -15.58
N TYR A 113 -1.97 28.11 -15.15
CA TYR A 113 -0.94 27.57 -16.03
C TYR A 113 -0.80 26.06 -15.82
N TYR A 114 -1.53 25.29 -16.64
CA TYR A 114 -1.37 23.84 -16.87
C TYR A 114 -0.89 23.02 -15.64
N PRO A 115 -1.79 22.42 -14.83
CA PRO A 115 -1.45 21.78 -13.55
C PRO A 115 -0.72 20.42 -13.67
N ASN A 116 0.02 20.18 -14.76
CA ASN A 116 0.52 18.84 -15.11
C ASN A 116 2.03 18.61 -14.88
N SER A 117 2.77 19.54 -14.28
CA SER A 117 4.24 19.41 -14.18
C SER A 117 4.82 19.21 -12.78
N TYR A 118 4.01 19.32 -11.72
CA TYR A 118 4.38 18.78 -10.40
C TYR A 118 3.57 17.52 -10.14
N PRO A 119 3.90 16.41 -10.81
CA PRO A 119 3.35 15.16 -10.35
C PRO A 119 3.84 15.01 -8.91
N CYS A 120 2.91 14.92 -7.96
CA CYS A 120 3.19 14.21 -6.73
C CYS A 120 3.38 12.72 -7.10
N THR A 121 4.41 12.42 -7.91
CA THR A 121 4.86 11.08 -8.32
C THR A 121 5.39 10.31 -7.12
N TYR A 122 5.71 11.02 -6.04
CA TYR A 122 6.24 10.50 -4.78
C TYR A 122 5.29 10.82 -3.63
N ALA A 123 4.11 10.20 -3.56
CA ALA A 123 3.25 10.52 -2.42
C ALA A 123 2.05 9.61 -2.11
N ASN A 124 1.91 8.45 -2.73
CA ASN A 124 0.80 7.59 -2.35
C ASN A 124 1.34 6.24 -1.89
N ILE A 125 0.90 5.84 -0.70
CA ILE A 125 1.31 4.62 -0.05
C ILE A 125 0.40 3.50 -0.52
N HIS A 126 0.59 3.17 -1.79
CA HIS A 126 -0.23 2.21 -2.51
C HIS A 126 0.18 0.78 -2.18
N TYR A 127 -0.81 -0.09 -1.96
CA TYR A 127 -0.62 -1.53 -1.79
C TYR A 127 -1.44 -2.31 -2.80
N TRP A 128 -0.79 -3.24 -3.48
CA TRP A 128 -1.44 -4.09 -4.47
C TRP A 128 -2.46 -5.03 -3.82
N SER A 129 -3.62 -5.18 -4.48
CA SER A 129 -4.53 -6.30 -4.23
C SER A 129 -4.38 -7.35 -5.33
N SER A 130 -4.80 -8.58 -5.08
CA SER A 130 -4.95 -9.63 -6.10
C SER A 130 -6.18 -9.45 -6.99
N THR A 131 -7.01 -8.42 -6.74
CA THR A 131 -8.26 -8.21 -7.50
C THR A 131 -7.97 -7.51 -8.82
N VAL A 132 -8.26 -8.22 -9.92
CA VAL A 132 -8.20 -7.71 -11.28
C VAL A 132 -9.43 -6.84 -11.58
N HIS A 133 -9.26 -5.79 -12.38
CA HIS A 133 -10.36 -4.94 -12.79
C HIS A 133 -11.35 -5.69 -13.69
N LYS A 134 -12.65 -5.55 -13.41
CA LYS A 134 -13.71 -6.33 -14.06
C LYS A 134 -13.68 -6.27 -15.60
N ASN A 135 -13.35 -5.10 -16.15
CA ASN A 135 -13.44 -4.85 -17.60
C ASN A 135 -12.10 -4.94 -18.34
N ASP A 136 -10.97 -5.03 -17.62
CA ASP A 136 -9.64 -5.10 -18.25
C ASP A 136 -8.69 -5.89 -17.34
N SER A 137 -8.25 -7.04 -17.83
CA SER A 137 -7.35 -7.93 -17.08
C SER A 137 -5.94 -7.36 -16.91
N ARG A 138 -5.61 -6.28 -17.63
CA ARG A 138 -4.34 -5.56 -17.52
C ARG A 138 -4.35 -4.50 -16.42
N LEU A 139 -5.48 -4.35 -15.71
CA LEU A 139 -5.62 -3.44 -14.58
C LEU A 139 -5.87 -4.25 -13.30
N ALA A 140 -5.28 -3.83 -12.19
CA ALA A 140 -5.55 -4.38 -10.88
C ALA A 140 -5.87 -3.27 -9.87
N TRP A 141 -6.66 -3.61 -8.86
CA TRP A 141 -7.00 -2.71 -7.77
C TRP A 141 -5.88 -2.60 -6.74
N PHE A 142 -5.78 -1.43 -6.11
CA PHE A 142 -4.88 -1.15 -5.01
C PHE A 142 -5.56 -0.21 -4.00
N VAL A 143 -5.01 -0.18 -2.79
CA VAL A 143 -5.45 0.73 -1.73
C VAL A 143 -4.33 1.70 -1.39
N ASP A 144 -4.65 2.96 -1.21
CA ASP A 144 -3.75 3.98 -0.67
C ASP A 144 -3.95 4.07 0.85
N PHE A 145 -2.96 3.62 1.64
CA PHE A 145 -3.04 3.70 3.09
C PHE A 145 -2.82 5.11 3.64
N TYR A 146 -2.36 6.07 2.84
CA TYR A 146 -2.29 7.46 3.29
C TYR A 146 -3.68 8.12 3.28
N THR A 147 -4.42 7.98 2.18
CA THR A 147 -5.75 8.59 2.02
C THR A 147 -6.91 7.68 2.39
N GLY A 148 -6.69 6.37 2.45
CA GLY A 148 -7.74 5.36 2.57
C GLY A 148 -8.50 5.09 1.28
N ASN A 149 -8.10 5.68 0.16
CA ASN A 149 -8.79 5.54 -1.12
C ASN A 149 -8.44 4.23 -1.82
N THR A 150 -9.38 3.72 -2.60
CA THR A 150 -9.15 2.60 -3.51
C THR A 150 -9.17 3.07 -4.95
N ALA A 151 -8.22 2.59 -5.75
CA ALA A 151 -8.14 2.89 -7.17
C ALA A 151 -7.57 1.67 -7.92
N PHE A 152 -7.48 1.76 -9.24
CA PHE A 152 -6.89 0.72 -10.07
C PHE A 152 -5.80 1.31 -10.98
N GLY A 153 -4.88 0.46 -11.41
CA GLY A 153 -3.78 0.84 -12.29
C GLY A 153 -3.26 -0.35 -13.07
N TRP A 154 -2.39 -0.09 -14.04
CA TRP A 154 -1.82 -1.12 -14.90
C TRP A 154 -1.06 -2.18 -14.10
N SER A 155 -1.55 -3.41 -14.17
CA SER A 155 -0.92 -4.60 -13.62
C SER A 155 0.07 -5.25 -14.61
N THR A 156 -0.09 -5.00 -15.92
CA THR A 156 0.77 -5.54 -16.99
C THR A 156 1.05 -4.50 -18.10
N GLY A 157 2.05 -4.76 -18.97
CA GLY A 157 2.35 -3.94 -20.18
C GLY A 157 3.52 -2.94 -20.05
N LEU A 158 3.59 -1.91 -20.90
CA LEU A 158 4.48 -0.74 -20.73
C LEU A 158 3.65 0.45 -20.23
N ALA A 159 4.03 1.11 -19.12
CA ALA A 159 3.34 2.32 -18.68
C ALA A 159 3.97 3.51 -19.37
N LEU A 160 3.17 4.24 -20.15
CA LEU A 160 3.58 5.52 -20.71
C LEU A 160 3.57 6.64 -19.64
N TRP A 161 2.98 6.40 -18.46
CA TRP A 161 2.80 7.40 -17.40
C TRP A 161 2.91 6.78 -15.99
N GLY A 162 4.03 7.03 -15.29
CA GLY A 162 4.21 6.80 -13.84
C GLY A 162 4.67 5.40 -13.37
N PRO A 163 5.22 5.29 -12.14
CA PRO A 163 5.70 4.03 -11.58
C PRO A 163 4.55 3.06 -11.29
N ARG A 164 4.72 1.83 -11.73
CA ARG A 164 3.74 0.73 -11.58
C ARG A 164 3.84 0.02 -10.25
N GLU A 165 4.95 0.23 -9.56
CA GLU A 165 5.32 -0.57 -8.42
C GLU A 165 4.59 -0.06 -7.17
N LYS A 166 4.07 -0.98 -6.37
CA LYS A 166 3.34 -0.68 -5.13
C LYS A 166 3.84 -1.57 -4.01
N TYR A 167 3.63 -1.18 -2.78
CA TYR A 167 4.02 -1.99 -1.63
C TYR A 167 3.15 -3.25 -1.53
N VAL A 168 3.66 -4.22 -0.77
CA VAL A 168 3.02 -5.52 -0.61
C VAL A 168 2.92 -5.85 0.87
N ARG A 169 1.76 -6.38 1.24
CA ARG A 169 1.45 -7.01 2.51
C ARG A 169 0.71 -8.29 2.18
N CYS A 170 1.11 -9.40 2.77
CA CYS A 170 0.50 -10.70 2.48
C CYS A 170 -0.51 -11.06 3.56
N VAL A 171 -1.46 -11.90 3.18
CA VAL A 171 -2.50 -12.45 4.06
C VAL A 171 -2.52 -13.98 3.94
N ALA A 172 -2.91 -14.68 4.99
CA ALA A 172 -3.07 -16.12 5.06
C ALA A 172 -4.34 -16.46 5.86
N GLY A 173 -4.84 -17.68 5.74
CA GLY A 173 -6.15 -18.05 6.31
C GLY A 173 -7.32 -17.78 5.35
N PRO A 174 -8.57 -17.86 5.84
CA PRO A 174 -9.77 -18.11 5.03
C PRO A 174 -9.95 -17.19 3.80
#